data_AF-A0A1F8JLT3-F1
#
_entry.id   AF-A0A1F8JLT3-F1
#
_cell.length_a   1.000
_cell.length_b   1.000
_cell.length_c   1.000
_cell.angle_alpha   90.00
_cell.angle_beta   90.00
_cell.angle_gamma   90.00
#
_symmetry.space_group_name_H-M   'P 1'
#
loop_
_entity.id
_entity.type
_entity.pdbx_description
1 polymer ?
#
loop_
_entity_poly.entity_id
_entity_poly.type
_entity_poly.pdbx_seq_one_letter_code
_entity_poly.pdbx_strand_id
1 'polypeptide(L)'
;MPFITAKEGPPNVGSKIYTVQYFDENGNMVIRSDGSKAWRNNNPGNIVYNSRGFAVRHGAIGSAGGMAIFPDESTGRQALIALLKTADYQKLSVSDLPEKYDKHNATEYRRMLLSISKLDPNKLIKNLSPEEFERLRAAIERIEGWKEGHEDFIDKWYITGVHKKRGVITEYCVNQSGHSIWILKQEAIQLALEGRLHATLVHMKSGTIYLRPEHHNHSFVVIT
;
A
#
# COMPACT_ATOMS: atom_id res chain seq x y z
N MET A 1 5.54 -11.69 -3.95
CA MET A 1 4.78 -11.27 -5.15
C MET A 1 4.75 -9.76 -5.16
N PRO A 2 4.99 -9.06 -6.29
CA PRO A 2 4.99 -7.61 -6.29
C PRO A 2 3.57 -7.07 -6.06
N PHE A 3 3.42 -6.13 -5.15
CA PHE A 3 2.16 -5.41 -5.00
C PHE A 3 1.99 -4.43 -6.17
N ILE A 4 0.81 -4.44 -6.80
CA ILE A 4 0.52 -3.60 -7.97
C ILE A 4 -0.30 -2.36 -7.63
N THR A 5 -1.07 -2.41 -6.54
CA THR A 5 -1.84 -1.28 -6.03
C THR A 5 -1.88 -1.32 -4.51
N ALA A 6 -2.06 -0.15 -3.88
CA ALA A 6 -2.29 -0.07 -2.45
C ALA A 6 -3.21 1.09 -2.10
N LYS A 7 -3.87 1.04 -0.95
CA LYS A 7 -4.73 2.12 -0.45
C LYS A 7 -4.77 2.16 1.07
N GLU A 8 -5.18 3.32 1.59
CA GLU A 8 -5.53 3.47 3.01
C GLU A 8 -6.68 2.52 3.39
N GLY A 9 -6.46 1.73 4.44
CA GLY A 9 -7.48 0.92 5.09
C GLY A 9 -7.96 1.58 6.38
N PRO A 10 -9.09 1.11 6.94
CA PRO A 10 -9.58 1.60 8.22
C PRO A 10 -8.55 1.35 9.32
N PRO A 11 -8.55 2.14 10.40
CA PRO A 11 -7.72 1.84 11.56
C PRO A 11 -8.16 0.53 12.24
N ASN A 12 -7.24 -0.11 12.94
CA ASN A 12 -7.57 -1.24 13.82
C ASN A 12 -8.62 -0.83 14.86
N VAL A 13 -9.46 -1.77 15.30
CA VAL A 13 -10.47 -1.53 16.34
C VAL A 13 -9.81 -0.93 17.58
N GLY A 14 -10.24 0.27 17.99
CA GLY A 14 -9.68 1.00 19.14
C GLY A 14 -8.41 1.80 18.84
N SER A 15 -7.87 1.74 17.61
CA SER A 15 -6.76 2.57 17.15
C SER A 15 -7.25 3.77 16.35
N LYS A 16 -6.46 4.85 16.35
CA LYS A 16 -6.63 6.00 15.43
C LYS A 16 -5.67 5.92 14.24
N ILE A 17 -4.78 4.93 14.23
CA ILE A 17 -3.76 4.76 13.21
C ILE A 17 -4.35 3.94 12.07
N TYR A 18 -4.36 4.51 10.87
CA TYR A 18 -4.81 3.82 9.65
C TYR A 18 -3.96 2.58 9.35
N THR A 19 -4.57 1.61 8.68
CA THR A 19 -3.87 0.48 8.06
C THR A 19 -3.58 0.75 6.60
N VAL A 20 -2.75 -0.08 5.98
CA VAL A 20 -2.50 -0.02 4.53
C VAL A 20 -2.82 -1.37 3.93
N GLN A 21 -3.64 -1.36 2.88
CA GLN A 21 -4.04 -2.54 2.13
C GLN A 21 -3.25 -2.57 0.83
N TYR A 22 -2.40 -3.58 0.67
CA TYR A 22 -1.64 -3.87 -0.54
C TYR A 22 -2.34 -4.97 -1.33
N PHE A 23 -2.35 -4.86 -2.66
CA PHE A 23 -2.95 -5.87 -3.54
C PHE A 23 -1.93 -6.34 -4.57
N ASP A 24 -1.83 -7.66 -4.74
CA ASP A 24 -1.03 -8.27 -5.81
C ASP A 24 -1.84 -8.43 -7.11
N GLU A 25 -1.20 -8.97 -8.15
CA GLU A 25 -1.81 -9.21 -9.46
C GLU A 25 -2.96 -10.23 -9.46
N ASN A 26 -2.97 -11.13 -8.48
CA ASN A 26 -4.04 -12.10 -8.27
C ASN A 26 -5.18 -11.51 -7.42
N GLY A 27 -5.00 -10.28 -6.95
CA GLY A 27 -5.90 -9.55 -6.07
C GLY A 27 -5.85 -10.00 -4.62
N ASN A 28 -4.87 -10.83 -4.23
CA ASN A 28 -4.61 -11.12 -2.83
C ASN A 28 -4.23 -9.84 -2.11
N MET A 29 -4.61 -9.76 -0.85
CA MET A 29 -4.41 -8.58 -0.04
C MET A 29 -3.42 -8.85 1.09
N VAL A 30 -2.53 -7.90 1.35
CA VAL A 30 -1.79 -7.81 2.61
C VAL A 30 -2.24 -6.54 3.34
N ILE A 31 -2.64 -6.67 4.60
CA ILE A 31 -2.94 -5.54 5.47
C ILE A 31 -1.75 -5.29 6.37
N ARG A 32 -1.14 -4.11 6.27
CA ARG A 32 -0.15 -3.62 7.23
C ARG A 32 -0.82 -2.77 8.29
N SER A 33 -0.68 -3.17 9.55
CA SER A 33 -1.20 -2.45 10.70
C SER A 33 -0.12 -2.19 11.74
N ASP A 34 -0.36 -1.25 12.65
CA ASP A 34 0.64 -0.79 13.61
C ASP A 34 1.97 -0.37 12.95
N GLY A 35 3.10 -0.47 13.65
CA GLY A 35 4.40 -0.05 13.12
C GLY A 35 4.48 1.45 12.81
N SER A 36 5.52 1.86 12.08
CA SER A 36 5.69 3.23 11.64
C SER A 36 5.01 3.51 10.30
N LYS A 37 4.76 4.78 10.03
CA LYS A 37 4.22 5.26 8.75
C LYS A 37 5.12 4.87 7.58
N ALA A 38 6.43 5.02 7.74
CA ALA A 38 7.42 4.65 6.74
C ALA A 38 7.31 3.16 6.36
N TRP A 39 7.21 2.28 7.36
CA TRP A 39 7.05 0.84 7.13
C TRP A 39 5.70 0.50 6.48
N ARG A 40 4.58 1.00 7.03
CA ARG A 40 3.24 0.73 6.48
C ARG A 40 3.11 1.13 5.02
N ASN A 41 3.82 2.17 4.59
CA ASN A 41 3.76 2.70 3.23
C ASN A 41 4.91 2.28 2.32
N ASN A 42 5.85 1.43 2.78
CA ASN A 42 7.10 1.15 2.06
C ASN A 42 7.83 2.42 1.62
N ASN A 43 7.78 3.46 2.46
CA ASN A 43 8.22 4.81 2.14
C ASN A 43 9.25 5.28 3.17
N PRO A 44 10.52 4.85 3.06
CA PRO A 44 11.58 5.19 4.02
C PRO A 44 11.83 6.70 4.16
N GLY A 45 11.45 7.49 3.16
CA GLY A 45 11.56 8.95 3.20
C GLY A 45 10.27 9.69 3.58
N ASN A 46 9.18 8.99 3.89
CA ASN A 46 7.85 9.59 4.08
C ASN A 46 7.48 10.63 3.01
N ILE A 47 7.79 10.33 1.74
CA ILE A 47 7.50 11.19 0.59
C ILE A 47 5.98 11.40 0.48
N VAL A 48 5.56 12.67 0.45
CA VAL A 48 4.15 13.07 0.30
C VAL A 48 3.59 12.62 -1.05
N TYR A 49 2.35 12.13 -1.04
CA TYR A 49 1.69 11.71 -2.27
C TYR A 49 1.10 12.90 -3.03
N ASN A 50 1.27 12.87 -4.35
CA ASN A 50 0.50 13.67 -5.29
C ASN A 50 0.20 12.78 -6.51
N SER A 51 -1.07 12.69 -6.92
CA SER A 51 -1.56 11.77 -7.95
C SER A 51 -0.97 11.99 -9.34
N ARG A 52 -0.38 13.16 -9.61
CA ARG A 52 0.40 13.45 -10.83
C ARG A 52 1.83 13.87 -10.49
N GLY A 53 2.26 13.56 -9.29
CA GLY A 53 3.46 14.07 -8.68
C GLY A 53 4.70 13.22 -8.92
N PHE A 54 5.75 13.61 -8.21
CA PHE A 54 7.04 12.97 -8.20
C PHE A 54 6.97 11.48 -7.82
N ALA A 55 6.27 11.15 -6.73
CA ALA A 55 6.21 9.78 -6.22
C ALA A 55 5.59 8.78 -7.22
N VAL A 56 4.53 9.17 -7.93
CA VAL A 56 3.90 8.34 -8.96
C VAL A 56 4.86 8.03 -10.11
N ARG A 57 5.64 9.03 -10.56
CA ARG A 57 6.68 8.83 -11.58
C ARG A 57 7.85 7.94 -11.12
N HIS A 58 7.91 7.62 -9.83
CA HIS A 58 8.96 6.78 -9.23
C HIS A 58 8.36 5.55 -8.53
N GLY A 59 7.22 5.07 -9.03
CA GLY A 59 6.70 3.75 -8.66
C GLY A 59 5.75 3.74 -7.47
N ALA A 60 5.21 4.88 -7.03
CA ALA A 60 4.12 4.85 -6.04
C ALA A 60 2.88 4.16 -6.62
N ILE A 61 2.31 3.24 -5.86
CA ILE A 61 1.15 2.41 -6.21
C ILE A 61 -0.13 2.79 -5.45
N GLY A 62 -0.05 3.83 -4.61
CA GLY A 62 -1.15 4.25 -3.75
C GLY A 62 -0.78 5.40 -2.83
N SER A 63 -1.71 5.72 -1.92
CA SER A 63 -1.49 6.66 -0.84
C SER A 63 -2.24 6.30 0.44
N ALA A 64 -1.65 6.67 1.58
CA ALA A 64 -2.28 6.59 2.91
C ALA A 64 -1.68 7.62 3.87
N GLY A 65 -2.52 8.25 4.68
CA GLY A 65 -2.17 9.32 5.62
C GLY A 65 -1.40 10.48 4.98
N GLY A 66 -1.75 10.81 3.74
CA GLY A 66 -1.10 11.86 2.93
C GLY A 66 0.23 11.47 2.29
N MET A 67 0.76 10.27 2.55
CA MET A 67 2.05 9.82 2.02
C MET A 67 1.86 8.85 0.85
N ALA A 68 2.88 8.79 -0.01
CA ALA A 68 2.93 7.82 -1.09
C ALA A 68 3.16 6.41 -0.53
N ILE A 69 2.52 5.42 -1.15
CA ILE A 69 2.78 4.00 -0.90
C ILE A 69 3.58 3.43 -2.07
N PHE A 70 4.67 2.73 -1.79
CA PHE A 70 5.49 2.05 -2.79
C PHE A 70 5.29 0.52 -2.73
N PRO A 71 5.57 -0.23 -3.82
CA PRO A 71 5.38 -1.68 -3.86
C PRO A 71 6.31 -2.42 -2.88
N ASP A 72 7.49 -1.86 -2.63
CA ASP A 72 8.47 -2.39 -1.70
C ASP A 72 9.38 -1.27 -1.18
N GLU A 73 10.12 -1.56 -0.11
CA GLU A 73 11.05 -0.64 0.53
C GLU A 73 12.13 -0.13 -0.44
N SER A 74 12.65 -1.01 -1.31
CA SER A 74 13.70 -0.67 -2.28
C SER A 74 13.25 0.42 -3.24
N THR A 75 12.02 0.32 -3.73
CA THR A 75 11.39 1.29 -4.63
C THR A 75 11.21 2.63 -3.93
N GLY A 76 10.70 2.63 -2.68
CA GLY A 76 10.57 3.86 -1.88
C GLY A 76 11.91 4.52 -1.58
N ARG A 77 12.95 3.73 -1.31
CA ARG A 77 14.33 4.20 -1.11
C ARG A 77 14.91 4.84 -2.37
N GLN A 78 14.69 4.22 -3.54
CA GLN A 78 15.10 4.79 -4.82
C GLN A 78 14.38 6.11 -5.11
N ALA A 79 13.09 6.22 -4.77
CA ALA A 79 12.34 7.47 -4.87
C ALA A 79 12.93 8.56 -3.95
N LEU A 80 13.34 8.22 -2.73
CA LEU A 80 14.04 9.16 -1.83
C LEU A 80 15.36 9.64 -2.44
N ILE A 81 16.19 8.73 -2.95
CA ILE A 81 17.45 9.08 -3.61
C ILE A 81 17.20 10.03 -4.79
N ALA A 82 16.20 9.73 -5.61
CA ALA A 82 15.84 10.57 -6.74
C ALA A 82 15.34 11.96 -6.29
N LEU A 83 14.60 12.04 -5.17
CA LEU A 83 14.06 13.29 -4.64
C LEU A 83 15.18 14.25 -4.26
N LEU A 84 16.15 13.74 -3.50
CA LEU A 84 17.33 14.48 -3.05
C LEU A 84 18.22 14.94 -4.23
N LYS A 85 18.10 14.29 -5.39
CA LYS A 85 18.79 14.65 -6.64
C LYS A 85 18.01 15.63 -7.52
N THR A 86 16.80 16.05 -7.15
CA THR A 86 16.11 17.11 -7.89
C THR A 86 16.76 18.47 -7.64
N ALA A 87 16.63 19.40 -8.60
CA ALA A 87 17.23 20.74 -8.52
C ALA A 87 16.82 21.51 -7.24
N ASP A 88 15.63 21.20 -6.74
CA ASP A 88 15.03 21.82 -5.58
C ASP A 88 15.66 21.41 -4.25
N TYR A 89 16.25 20.21 -4.18
CA TYR A 89 16.98 19.70 -3.02
C TYR A 89 18.49 19.87 -3.20
N GLN A 90 19.02 19.63 -4.39
CA GLN A 90 20.45 19.70 -4.68
C GLN A 90 21.13 21.02 -4.32
N LYS A 91 20.38 22.13 -4.36
CA LYS A 91 20.86 23.48 -4.00
C LYS A 91 20.84 23.79 -2.51
N LEU A 92 20.25 22.93 -1.68
CA LEU A 92 20.17 23.12 -0.24
C LEU A 92 21.47 22.67 0.42
N SER A 93 21.85 23.34 1.50
CA SER A 93 22.83 22.81 2.44
C SER A 93 22.23 21.66 3.25
N VAL A 94 23.07 20.83 3.87
CA VAL A 94 22.60 19.79 4.81
C VAL A 94 21.77 20.41 5.94
N SER A 95 22.14 21.62 6.41
CA SER A 95 21.41 22.34 7.45
C SER A 95 20.07 22.93 6.96
N ASP A 96 19.94 23.27 5.68
CA ASP A 96 18.70 23.87 5.14
C ASP A 96 17.68 22.83 4.65
N LEU A 97 18.11 21.60 4.35
CA LEU A 97 17.23 20.51 3.90
C LEU A 97 15.98 20.35 4.78
N PRO A 98 16.06 20.33 6.13
CA PRO A 98 14.91 20.10 6.99
C PRO A 98 13.79 21.14 6.85
N GLU A 99 14.10 22.39 6.51
CA GLU A 99 13.08 23.44 6.31
C GLU A 99 12.16 23.12 5.12
N LYS A 100 12.70 22.44 4.11
CA LYS A 100 11.93 21.97 2.95
C LYS A 100 11.27 20.62 3.21
N TYR A 101 11.96 19.74 3.94
CA TYR A 101 11.55 18.35 4.15
C TYR A 101 10.41 18.21 5.16
N ASP A 102 10.56 18.84 6.34
CA ASP A 102 9.55 18.89 7.39
C ASP A 102 9.61 20.24 8.12
N LYS A 103 8.96 21.24 7.51
CA LYS A 103 8.93 22.62 8.04
C LYS A 103 8.43 22.70 9.49
N HIS A 104 7.55 21.78 9.92
CA HIS A 104 6.98 21.83 11.27
C HIS A 104 7.98 21.35 12.34
N ASN A 105 8.90 20.46 11.99
CA ASN A 105 9.90 19.91 12.91
C ASN A 105 11.35 20.25 12.51
N ALA A 106 11.55 21.23 11.62
CA ALA A 106 12.83 21.48 10.96
C ALA A 106 14.02 21.61 11.92
N THR A 107 13.86 22.30 13.06
CA THR A 107 14.92 22.46 14.07
C THR A 107 15.39 21.13 14.66
N GLU A 108 14.44 20.29 15.08
CA GLU A 108 14.77 18.99 15.69
C GLU A 108 15.28 18.01 14.65
N TYR A 109 14.66 18.01 13.47
CA TYR A 109 15.09 17.21 12.33
C TYR A 109 16.53 17.57 11.93
N ARG A 110 16.88 18.86 11.84
CA ARG A 110 18.25 19.34 11.59
C ARG A 110 19.23 18.79 12.62
N ARG A 111 18.89 18.90 13.91
CA ARG A 111 19.74 18.40 15.00
C ARG A 111 20.00 16.90 14.87
N MET A 112 18.97 16.10 14.61
CA MET A 112 19.10 14.66 14.41
C MET A 112 19.90 14.34 13.14
N LEU A 113 19.61 15.02 12.03
CA LEU A 113 20.26 14.81 10.74
C LEU A 113 21.76 15.02 10.83
N LEU A 114 22.21 16.14 11.42
CA LEU A 114 23.62 16.43 11.62
C LEU A 114 24.27 15.45 12.60
N SER A 115 23.56 15.10 13.67
CA SER A 115 24.06 14.15 14.66
C SER A 115 24.26 12.74 14.09
N ILE A 116 23.36 12.27 13.23
CA ILE A 116 23.40 10.91 12.66
C ILE A 116 24.35 10.86 11.45
N SER A 117 24.24 11.81 10.52
CA SER A 117 24.99 11.78 9.25
C SER A 117 26.46 12.18 9.39
N LYS A 118 26.78 12.96 10.44
CA LYS A 118 28.12 13.56 10.67
C LYS A 118 28.64 14.35 9.46
N LEU A 119 27.74 14.97 8.70
CA LEU A 119 28.07 15.79 7.54
C LEU A 119 28.36 17.24 7.95
N ASP A 120 29.14 17.93 7.11
CA ASP A 120 29.31 19.38 7.21
C ASP A 120 27.94 20.06 6.97
N PRO A 121 27.43 20.86 7.93
CA PRO A 121 26.13 21.51 7.82
C PRO A 121 26.01 22.46 6.62
N ASN A 122 27.11 23.05 6.16
CA ASN A 122 27.11 24.06 5.10
C ASN A 122 27.29 23.46 3.69
N LYS A 123 27.66 22.18 3.62
CA LYS A 123 27.89 21.52 2.34
C LYS A 123 26.57 21.34 1.58
N LEU A 124 26.55 21.74 0.32
CA LEU A 124 25.39 21.56 -0.54
C LEU A 124 25.20 20.07 -0.89
N ILE A 125 23.95 19.63 -0.99
CA ILE A 125 23.62 18.23 -1.31
C ILE A 125 24.27 17.79 -2.63
N LYS A 126 24.26 18.64 -3.66
CA LYS A 126 24.89 18.35 -4.96
C LYS A 126 26.41 18.16 -4.89
N ASN A 127 27.05 18.65 -3.83
CA ASN A 127 28.50 18.60 -3.64
C ASN A 127 28.94 17.45 -2.71
N LEU A 128 28.01 16.64 -2.21
CA LEU A 128 28.33 15.47 -1.40
C LEU A 128 28.99 14.38 -2.26
N SER A 129 30.02 13.73 -1.71
CA SER A 129 30.56 12.49 -2.27
C SER A 129 29.50 11.38 -2.25
N PRO A 130 29.68 10.28 -3.00
CA PRO A 130 28.77 9.14 -2.93
C PRO A 130 28.57 8.61 -1.50
N GLU A 131 29.63 8.54 -0.70
CA GLU A 131 29.60 8.05 0.68
C GLU A 131 28.90 9.05 1.62
N GLU A 132 29.10 10.35 1.39
CA GLU A 132 28.41 11.40 2.15
C GLU A 132 26.91 11.43 1.84
N PHE A 133 26.56 11.28 0.56
CA PHE A 133 25.16 11.21 0.14
C PHE A 133 24.47 9.98 0.73
N GLU A 134 25.17 8.85 0.80
CA GLU A 134 24.65 7.64 1.44
C GLU A 134 24.41 7.84 2.95
N ARG A 135 25.31 8.54 3.66
CA ARG A 135 25.09 8.92 5.07
C ARG A 135 23.91 9.87 5.23
N LEU A 136 23.70 10.82 4.31
CA LEU A 136 22.53 11.70 4.31
C LEU A 136 21.23 10.88 4.18
N ARG A 137 21.15 10.02 3.16
CA ARG A 137 20.01 9.15 2.89
C ARG A 137 19.70 8.24 4.10
N ALA A 138 20.71 7.56 4.63
CA ALA A 138 20.56 6.67 5.78
C ALA A 138 20.13 7.42 7.05
N ALA A 139 20.59 8.67 7.25
CA ALA A 139 20.16 9.50 8.37
C ALA A 139 18.68 9.89 8.25
N ILE A 140 18.21 10.26 7.05
CA ILE A 140 16.79 10.52 6.78
C ILE A 140 15.95 9.30 7.16
N GLU A 141 16.26 8.11 6.63
CA GLU A 141 15.50 6.89 6.94
C GLU A 141 15.45 6.57 8.43
N ARG A 142 16.55 6.84 9.15
CA ARG A 142 16.62 6.63 10.60
C ARG A 142 15.75 7.63 11.36
N ILE A 143 15.65 8.88 10.90
CA ILE A 143 14.78 9.92 11.48
C ILE A 143 13.31 9.59 11.21
N GLU A 144 12.98 9.17 9.98
CA GLU A 144 11.62 8.75 9.61
C GLU A 144 11.14 7.51 10.40
N GLY A 145 12.09 6.74 10.94
CA GLY A 145 11.84 5.76 11.99
C GLY A 145 11.14 4.52 11.47
N TRP A 146 11.78 3.77 10.57
CA TRP A 146 11.27 2.46 10.13
C TRP A 146 11.10 1.51 11.33
N LYS A 147 9.85 1.15 11.62
CA LYS A 147 9.49 0.19 12.67
C LYS A 147 8.43 -0.72 12.12
N GLU A 148 8.73 -2.01 12.07
CA GLU A 148 7.77 -3.00 11.60
C GLU A 148 6.58 -3.11 12.54
N GLY A 149 5.43 -3.36 11.94
CA GLY A 149 4.17 -3.63 12.63
C GLY A 149 3.75 -5.07 12.37
N HIS A 150 2.46 -5.24 12.13
CA HIS A 150 1.84 -6.53 11.86
C HIS A 150 1.35 -6.63 10.42
N GLU A 151 1.51 -7.80 9.79
CA GLU A 151 1.03 -8.09 8.44
C GLU A 151 0.00 -9.23 8.49
N ASP A 152 -1.19 -8.98 7.94
CA ASP A 152 -2.21 -10.01 7.71
C ASP A 152 -2.35 -10.27 6.22
N PHE A 153 -2.13 -11.53 5.80
CA PHE A 153 -2.39 -11.97 4.44
C PHE A 153 -3.81 -12.49 4.29
N ILE A 154 -4.52 -11.96 3.29
CA ILE A 154 -5.89 -12.35 2.94
C ILE A 154 -5.90 -12.73 1.47
N ASP A 155 -6.06 -14.03 1.23
CA ASP A 155 -6.20 -14.59 -0.10
C ASP A 155 -7.52 -14.14 -0.76
N LYS A 156 -7.46 -13.78 -2.05
CA LYS A 156 -8.66 -13.39 -2.80
C LYS A 156 -9.38 -14.63 -3.28
N TRP A 157 -10.48 -14.96 -2.62
CA TRP A 157 -11.38 -16.00 -3.15
C TRP A 157 -12.33 -15.38 -4.16
N TYR A 158 -12.51 -16.05 -5.30
CA TYR A 158 -13.38 -15.61 -6.38
C TYR A 158 -14.10 -16.77 -7.03
N ILE A 159 -15.25 -16.47 -7.63
CA ILE A 159 -16.08 -17.45 -8.34
C ILE A 159 -15.48 -17.70 -9.72
N THR A 160 -15.22 -18.96 -10.05
CA THR A 160 -14.73 -19.41 -11.37
C THR A 160 -15.82 -20.05 -12.22
N GLY A 161 -16.89 -20.55 -11.60
CA GLY A 161 -17.99 -21.19 -12.31
C GLY A 161 -19.24 -21.39 -11.46
N VAL A 162 -20.33 -21.81 -12.10
CA VAL A 162 -21.61 -22.08 -11.44
C VAL A 162 -22.30 -23.31 -11.99
N HIS A 163 -22.99 -24.04 -11.13
CA HIS A 163 -24.00 -25.03 -11.53
C HIS A 163 -25.37 -24.39 -11.49
N LYS A 164 -26.20 -24.71 -12.49
CA LYS A 164 -27.59 -24.24 -12.58
C LYS A 164 -28.55 -25.41 -12.64
N LYS A 165 -29.64 -25.31 -11.90
CA LYS A 165 -30.80 -26.20 -12.00
C LYS A 165 -32.03 -25.37 -12.36
N ARG A 166 -32.66 -25.70 -13.50
CA ARG A 166 -33.85 -24.98 -14.03
C ARG A 166 -33.62 -23.46 -14.11
N GLY A 167 -32.44 -23.04 -14.58
CA GLY A 167 -32.07 -21.63 -14.73
C GLY A 167 -31.61 -20.92 -13.45
N VAL A 168 -31.72 -21.56 -12.28
CA VAL A 168 -31.30 -21.00 -10.99
C VAL A 168 -29.92 -21.53 -10.61
N ILE A 169 -29.00 -20.65 -10.21
CA ILE A 169 -27.71 -21.06 -9.68
C ILE A 169 -27.92 -21.77 -8.33
N THR A 170 -27.39 -22.98 -8.21
CA THR A 170 -27.46 -23.80 -6.99
C THR A 170 -26.13 -23.88 -6.26
N GLU A 171 -25.02 -23.84 -7.00
CA GLU A 171 -23.66 -23.99 -6.48
C GLU A 171 -22.70 -23.05 -7.21
N TYR A 172 -21.63 -22.67 -6.52
CA TYR A 172 -20.56 -21.84 -7.02
C TYR A 172 -19.24 -22.61 -6.91
N CYS A 173 -18.48 -22.65 -7.99
CA CYS A 173 -17.08 -23.06 -7.96
C CYS A 173 -16.26 -21.85 -7.52
N VAL A 174 -15.62 -21.94 -6.36
CA VAL A 174 -14.77 -20.90 -5.79
C VAL A 174 -13.33 -21.35 -5.92
N ASN A 175 -12.47 -20.46 -6.42
CA ASN A 175 -11.03 -20.61 -6.27
C ASN A 175 -10.66 -20.14 -4.86
N GLN A 176 -10.23 -21.06 -4.03
CA GLN A 176 -9.69 -20.83 -2.70
C GLN A 176 -8.22 -21.25 -2.73
N SER A 177 -7.31 -20.27 -2.66
CA SER A 177 -5.87 -20.50 -2.57
C SER A 177 -5.33 -21.42 -3.68
N GLY A 178 -5.85 -21.29 -4.90
CA GLY A 178 -5.47 -22.13 -6.05
C GLY A 178 -6.25 -23.44 -6.17
N HIS A 179 -7.11 -23.77 -5.20
CA HIS A 179 -7.96 -24.96 -5.24
C HIS A 179 -9.39 -24.60 -5.62
N SER A 180 -9.95 -25.34 -6.58
CA SER A 180 -11.37 -25.22 -6.92
C SER A 180 -12.22 -26.03 -5.94
N ILE A 181 -13.11 -25.36 -5.24
CA ILE A 181 -14.11 -26.00 -4.36
C ILE A 181 -15.52 -25.63 -4.82
N TRP A 182 -16.43 -26.59 -4.77
CA TRP A 182 -17.85 -26.36 -5.01
C TRP A 182 -18.55 -26.12 -3.68
N ILE A 183 -19.21 -24.96 -3.56
CA ILE A 183 -19.98 -24.59 -2.38
C ILE A 183 -21.43 -24.26 -2.75
N LEU A 184 -22.34 -24.48 -1.82
CA LEU A 184 -23.76 -24.19 -2.02
C LEU A 184 -23.99 -22.68 -2.12
N LYS A 185 -25.05 -22.28 -2.83
CA LYS A 185 -25.43 -20.86 -2.97
C LYS A 185 -25.53 -20.10 -1.64
N GLN A 186 -26.09 -20.72 -0.60
CA GLN A 186 -26.24 -20.06 0.71
C GLN A 186 -24.87 -19.81 1.37
N GLU A 187 -23.97 -20.77 1.31
CA GLU A 187 -22.60 -20.64 1.81
C GLU A 187 -21.82 -19.58 1.04
N ALA A 188 -21.92 -19.57 -0.29
CA ALA A 188 -21.27 -18.53 -1.10
C ALA A 188 -21.77 -17.12 -0.76
N ILE A 189 -23.08 -16.95 -0.52
CA ILE A 189 -23.66 -15.67 -0.08
C ILE A 189 -23.12 -15.28 1.29
N GLN A 190 -23.02 -16.23 2.22
CA GLN A 190 -22.48 -15.96 3.56
C GLN A 190 -21.01 -15.55 3.50
N LEU A 191 -20.17 -16.24 2.73
CA LEU A 191 -18.77 -15.88 2.54
C LEU A 191 -18.61 -14.51 1.87
N ALA A 192 -19.52 -14.14 0.95
CA ALA A 192 -19.53 -12.81 0.35
C ALA A 192 -19.95 -11.72 1.35
N LEU A 193 -20.92 -12.00 2.23
CA LEU A 193 -21.33 -11.09 3.32
C LEU A 193 -20.21 -10.89 4.34
N GLU A 194 -19.44 -11.92 4.62
CA GLU A 194 -18.25 -11.88 5.49
C GLU A 194 -17.03 -11.22 4.81
N GLY A 195 -17.13 -10.87 3.52
CA GLY A 195 -16.03 -10.29 2.75
C GLY A 195 -14.92 -11.28 2.38
N ARG A 196 -15.14 -12.58 2.58
CA ARG A 196 -14.18 -13.65 2.23
C ARG A 196 -14.26 -14.05 0.76
N LEU A 197 -15.44 -13.92 0.15
CA LEU A 197 -15.66 -14.20 -1.28
C LEU A 197 -15.90 -12.90 -2.05
N HIS A 198 -15.03 -12.59 -3.01
CA HIS A 198 -15.15 -11.41 -3.84
C HIS A 198 -16.22 -11.58 -4.92
N ALA A 199 -17.42 -11.08 -4.61
CA ALA A 199 -18.56 -11.01 -5.51
C ALA A 199 -19.46 -9.83 -5.13
N THR A 200 -20.20 -9.30 -6.10
CA THR A 200 -21.22 -8.27 -5.82
C THR A 200 -22.49 -8.91 -5.28
N LEU A 201 -22.91 -8.49 -4.09
CA LEU A 201 -24.20 -8.84 -3.48
C LEU A 201 -25.32 -8.01 -4.11
N VAL A 202 -26.32 -8.67 -4.67
CA VAL A 202 -27.52 -8.04 -5.23
C VAL A 202 -28.72 -8.35 -4.36
N HIS A 203 -29.29 -7.31 -3.76
CA HIS A 203 -30.49 -7.39 -2.93
C HIS A 203 -31.73 -7.14 -3.78
N MET A 204 -32.60 -8.13 -3.93
CA MET A 204 -33.88 -7.97 -4.60
C MET A 204 -34.94 -7.45 -3.62
N LYS A 205 -35.97 -6.75 -4.13
CA LYS A 205 -37.11 -6.28 -3.33
C LYS A 205 -37.85 -7.41 -2.58
N SER A 206 -37.75 -8.65 -3.09
CA SER A 206 -38.30 -9.86 -2.46
C SER A 206 -37.51 -10.33 -1.22
N GLY A 207 -36.41 -9.67 -0.86
CA GLY A 207 -35.48 -10.10 0.18
C GLY A 207 -34.48 -11.18 -0.28
N THR A 208 -34.58 -11.64 -1.54
CA THR A 208 -33.65 -12.63 -2.08
C THR A 208 -32.31 -11.99 -2.44
N ILE A 209 -31.22 -12.63 -2.03
CA ILE A 209 -29.85 -12.21 -2.34
C ILE A 209 -29.28 -13.11 -3.43
N TYR A 210 -28.54 -12.50 -4.37
CA TYR A 210 -27.79 -13.21 -5.41
C TYR A 210 -26.39 -12.62 -5.55
N LEU A 211 -25.45 -13.45 -5.98
CA LEU A 211 -24.10 -13.01 -6.31
C LEU A 211 -24.00 -12.67 -7.79
N ARG A 212 -23.21 -11.65 -8.09
CA ARG A 212 -22.75 -11.29 -9.44
C ARG A 212 -21.23 -11.14 -9.45
N PRO A 213 -20.59 -11.28 -10.62
CA PRO A 213 -19.20 -10.88 -10.78
C PRO A 213 -19.01 -9.42 -10.37
N GLU A 214 -17.82 -9.08 -9.86
CA GLU A 214 -17.45 -7.68 -9.62
C GLU A 214 -17.56 -6.84 -10.90
N HIS A 215 -17.73 -5.53 -10.74
CA HIS A 215 -17.88 -4.61 -11.88
C HIS A 215 -16.71 -4.77 -12.87
N HIS A 216 -17.02 -4.87 -14.17
CA HIS A 216 -16.11 -5.20 -15.28
C HIS A 216 -15.70 -6.67 -15.48
N ASN A 217 -16.11 -7.59 -14.60
CA ASN A 217 -15.85 -9.02 -14.81
C ASN A 217 -16.93 -9.68 -15.69
N HIS A 218 -16.53 -10.72 -16.43
CA HIS A 218 -17.45 -11.52 -17.24
C HIS A 218 -18.47 -12.27 -16.37
N SER A 219 -19.63 -12.58 -16.96
CA SER A 219 -20.65 -13.43 -16.32
C SER A 219 -20.05 -14.76 -15.87
N PHE A 220 -20.55 -15.32 -14.76
CA PHE A 220 -20.08 -16.62 -14.28
C PHE A 220 -20.23 -17.69 -15.36
N VAL A 221 -19.17 -18.46 -15.57
CA VAL A 221 -19.14 -19.59 -16.48
C VAL A 221 -20.09 -20.66 -15.96
N VAL A 222 -21.04 -21.09 -16.78
CA VAL A 222 -21.90 -22.23 -16.44
C VAL A 222 -21.11 -23.50 -16.75
N ILE A 223 -20.85 -24.29 -15.72
CA ILE A 223 -20.22 -25.60 -15.85
C ILE A 223 -21.36 -26.63 -15.82
N THR A 224 -21.38 -27.53 -16.79
CA THR A 224 -22.41 -28.57 -16.97
C THR A 224 -21.94 -29.90 -16.44
#